data_AF-A0A2E0SQT5-F1
#
_entry.id   AF-A0A2E0SQT5-F1
#
_cell.length_a   1.000
_cell.length_b   1.000
_cell.length_c   1.000
_cell.angle_alpha   90.00
_cell.angle_beta   90.00
_cell.angle_gamma   90.00
#
_symmetry.space_group_name_H-M   'P 1'
#
loop_
_entity.id
_entity.type
_entity.pdbx_description
1 polymer ?
#
loop_
_entity_poly.entity_id
_entity_poly.type
_entity_poly.pdbx_seq_one_letter_code
_entity_poly.pdbx_strand_id
1 'polypeptide(L)'
;MPRRRRILPGASLAAVLALLLVGCATTPDAVLLEAGDCVAEEFNHQPVRDTVVECSEPHRFDIVAGLGTWPGAEEAIAASDAATVYERLLLGDPSDELVVAFTDWAMPQCERAFRAITGLSGVMMGELIGDDLALEVASPTWLTASLDTAARFGLDDDSVACAVGWLDEASELRTVSFESGATIADLLTGAIPTELRECFELLDDDQRTPVTCESAHTGQSILRFDAGAALGADWVEAVDPVTGQPAEYSAADEVCAALIGQVLTEGALGDGISVWADVWPTEGWAFFDGSRADGATYPIDCAVIAPRGEHLTGDAFAGAVALTAG
;
A
#
# COMPACT_ATOMS: atom_id res chain seq x y z
N MET A 1 -70.71 2.92 -49.98
CA MET A 1 -69.37 3.47 -50.32
C MET A 1 -69.22 4.79 -49.58
N PRO A 2 -68.04 5.26 -49.14
CA PRO A 2 -66.91 4.65 -48.41
C PRO A 2 -66.59 5.38 -47.05
N ARG A 3 -65.69 4.76 -46.24
CA ARG A 3 -64.73 5.32 -45.23
C ARG A 3 -65.28 6.05 -43.98
N ARG A 4 -65.13 5.49 -42.76
CA ARG A 4 -63.97 5.52 -41.81
C ARG A 4 -63.52 6.96 -41.49
N ARG A 5 -63.39 7.47 -40.25
CA ARG A 5 -62.70 6.93 -39.04
C ARG A 5 -63.11 7.65 -37.72
N ARG A 6 -63.05 6.86 -36.63
CA ARG A 6 -62.49 7.09 -35.26
C ARG A 6 -63.09 8.16 -34.33
N ILE A 7 -63.69 7.68 -33.23
CA ILE A 7 -63.39 8.12 -31.85
C ILE A 7 -63.31 6.85 -30.96
N LEU A 8 -62.36 6.85 -30.01
CA LEU A 8 -61.90 5.76 -29.16
C LEU A 8 -62.96 5.15 -28.21
N PRO A 9 -62.81 3.88 -27.81
CA PRO A 9 -63.58 3.28 -26.72
C PRO A 9 -62.99 3.65 -25.35
N GLY A 10 -63.87 3.89 -24.39
CA GLY A 10 -63.55 3.79 -22.97
C GLY A 10 -63.49 2.33 -22.54
N ALA A 11 -62.61 2.06 -21.57
CA ALA A 11 -62.51 0.91 -20.65
C ALA A 11 -61.05 0.90 -20.17
N SER A 12 -60.69 0.78 -18.89
CA SER A 12 -61.43 0.48 -17.68
C SER A 12 -60.60 0.97 -16.50
N LEU A 13 -61.28 1.32 -15.40
CA LEU A 13 -60.70 1.37 -14.06
C LEU A 13 -60.03 0.02 -13.74
N ALA A 14 -58.71 -0.06 -13.87
CA ALA A 14 -57.87 -1.13 -13.33
C ALA A 14 -56.41 -0.63 -13.28
N ALA A 15 -56.14 0.40 -12.49
CA ALA A 15 -54.78 0.94 -12.31
C ALA A 15 -54.53 1.50 -10.90
N VAL A 16 -55.25 1.02 -9.88
CA VAL A 16 -55.02 1.39 -8.48
C VAL A 16 -55.19 0.14 -7.62
N LEU A 17 -54.19 -0.75 -7.66
CA LEU A 17 -53.79 -1.66 -6.57
C LEU A 17 -52.67 -2.59 -7.11
N ALA A 18 -51.45 -2.08 -7.11
CA ALA A 18 -50.24 -2.91 -7.11
C ALA A 18 -49.24 -2.24 -6.15
N LEU A 19 -49.70 -2.02 -4.92
CA LEU A 19 -48.83 -1.80 -3.78
C LEU A 19 -48.44 -3.19 -3.23
N LEU A 20 -47.14 -3.32 -2.93
CA LEU A 20 -46.58 -4.23 -1.93
C LEU A 20 -46.59 -5.72 -2.30
N LEU A 21 -45.81 -6.08 -3.33
CA LEU A 21 -44.86 -7.16 -3.11
C LEU A 21 -43.61 -6.49 -2.53
N VAL A 22 -43.61 -6.36 -1.20
CA VAL A 22 -42.37 -6.34 -0.42
C VAL A 22 -41.74 -7.69 -0.67
N GLY A 23 -41.00 -7.80 -1.77
CA GLY A 23 -39.84 -8.65 -1.74
C GLY A 23 -39.01 -8.08 -0.61
N CYS A 24 -38.77 -8.87 0.43
CA CYS A 24 -37.57 -8.67 1.23
C CYS A 24 -36.44 -8.73 0.21
N ALA A 25 -36.05 -7.59 -0.36
CA ALA A 25 -34.68 -7.40 -0.76
C ALA A 25 -33.94 -7.57 0.56
N THR A 26 -33.50 -8.79 0.82
CA THR A 26 -32.34 -9.01 1.66
C THR A 26 -31.33 -8.02 1.12
N THR A 27 -31.05 -6.98 1.91
CA THR A 27 -29.81 -6.22 1.73
C THR A 27 -28.75 -7.30 1.49
N PRO A 28 -28.05 -7.28 0.34
CA PRO A 28 -27.00 -8.27 0.12
C PRO A 28 -26.13 -8.29 1.38
N ASP A 29 -25.87 -9.49 1.91
CA ASP A 29 -25.11 -9.63 3.15
C ASP A 29 -23.82 -8.81 3.05
N ALA A 30 -23.34 -8.29 4.18
CA ALA A 30 -22.03 -7.66 4.31
C ALA A 30 -20.99 -8.50 3.59
N VAL A 31 -20.38 -7.94 2.54
CA VAL A 31 -19.18 -8.54 1.95
C VAL A 31 -18.05 -8.10 2.86
N LEU A 32 -17.85 -8.85 3.94
CA LEU A 32 -16.65 -8.77 4.76
C LEU A 32 -15.49 -9.20 3.87
N LEU A 33 -14.65 -8.24 3.50
CA LEU A 33 -13.45 -8.54 2.75
C LEU A 33 -12.41 -9.14 3.70
N GLU A 34 -11.83 -10.25 3.28
CA GLU A 34 -10.78 -10.95 4.01
C GLU A 34 -9.43 -10.77 3.32
N ALA A 35 -8.36 -11.01 4.07
CA ALA A 35 -7.02 -10.96 3.50
C ALA A 35 -6.90 -11.99 2.35
N GLY A 36 -6.41 -11.54 1.20
CA GLY A 36 -6.31 -12.35 -0.03
C GLY A 36 -7.49 -12.24 -0.99
N ASP A 37 -8.50 -11.42 -0.69
CA ASP A 37 -9.50 -11.01 -1.68
C ASP A 37 -8.92 -9.98 -2.66
N CYS A 38 -9.43 -9.93 -3.90
CA CYS A 38 -8.98 -9.01 -4.94
C CYS A 38 -10.12 -8.16 -5.50
N VAL A 39 -9.89 -6.86 -5.66
CA VAL A 39 -10.92 -5.89 -6.07
C VAL A 39 -10.58 -5.25 -7.41
N ALA A 40 -11.54 -5.31 -8.35
CA ALA A 40 -11.30 -4.92 -9.74
C ALA A 40 -11.33 -3.42 -9.99
N GLU A 41 -12.24 -2.70 -9.33
CA GLU A 41 -12.47 -1.28 -9.60
C GLU A 41 -11.95 -0.37 -8.49
N GLU A 42 -11.68 0.88 -8.88
CA GLU A 42 -11.32 1.96 -7.97
C GLU A 42 -12.30 3.13 -8.10
N PHE A 43 -12.49 3.84 -7.00
CA PHE A 43 -13.12 5.14 -7.01
C PHE A 43 -12.37 6.06 -6.04
N ASN A 44 -11.87 7.19 -6.55
CA ASN A 44 -11.06 8.15 -5.79
C ASN A 44 -9.88 7.49 -5.03
N HIS A 45 -9.13 6.62 -5.71
CA HIS A 45 -8.00 5.88 -5.13
C HIS A 45 -8.34 4.93 -3.97
N GLN A 46 -9.62 4.58 -3.82
CA GLN A 46 -10.08 3.53 -2.90
C GLN A 46 -10.70 2.37 -3.69
N PRO A 47 -10.54 1.12 -3.23
CA PRO A 47 -11.13 -0.04 -3.87
C PRO A 47 -12.66 -0.02 -3.72
N VAL A 48 -13.37 -0.37 -4.80
CA VAL A 48 -14.83 -0.48 -4.80
C VAL A 48 -15.22 -1.89 -4.36
N ARG A 49 -15.62 -2.04 -3.09
CA ARG A 49 -15.74 -3.34 -2.40
C ARG A 49 -16.74 -4.34 -2.99
N ASP A 50 -17.68 -3.93 -3.84
CA ASP A 50 -18.62 -4.85 -4.51
C ASP A 50 -18.09 -5.41 -5.84
N THR A 51 -16.85 -5.07 -6.21
CA THR A 51 -16.16 -5.54 -7.43
C THR A 51 -15.11 -6.61 -7.15
N VAL A 52 -15.36 -7.44 -6.13
CA VAL A 52 -14.50 -8.59 -5.81
C VAL A 52 -14.45 -9.56 -6.99
N VAL A 53 -13.25 -9.99 -7.35
CA VAL A 53 -12.97 -10.95 -8.42
C VAL A 53 -12.00 -12.03 -7.95
N GLU A 54 -11.91 -13.14 -8.68
CA GLU A 54 -10.80 -14.07 -8.47
C GLU A 54 -9.47 -13.34 -8.74
N CYS A 55 -8.46 -13.53 -7.90
CA CYS A 55 -7.21 -12.79 -8.05
C CYS A 55 -6.42 -13.13 -9.34
N SER A 56 -6.75 -14.25 -9.99
CA SER A 56 -6.27 -14.58 -11.33
C SER A 56 -6.87 -13.71 -12.44
N GLU A 57 -7.97 -13.00 -12.16
CA GLU A 57 -8.58 -12.03 -13.06
C GLU A 57 -7.95 -10.63 -12.87
N PRO A 58 -8.06 -9.74 -13.88
CA PRO A 58 -7.55 -8.39 -13.75
C PRO A 58 -8.20 -7.62 -12.58
N HIS A 59 -7.36 -7.14 -11.68
CA HIS A 59 -7.79 -6.35 -10.53
C HIS A 59 -6.80 -5.22 -10.21
N ARG A 60 -7.16 -4.33 -9.27
CA ARG A 60 -6.37 -3.13 -8.92
C ARG A 60 -5.83 -3.15 -7.49
N PHE A 61 -6.49 -3.89 -6.60
CA PHE A 61 -6.12 -3.94 -5.20
C PHE A 61 -6.20 -5.36 -4.65
N ASP A 62 -5.24 -5.69 -3.79
CA ASP A 62 -5.26 -6.85 -2.91
C ASP A 62 -5.74 -6.41 -1.52
N ILE A 63 -6.65 -7.17 -0.92
CA ILE A 63 -7.08 -6.95 0.46
C ILE A 63 -6.08 -7.59 1.41
N VAL A 64 -5.59 -6.83 2.37
CA VAL A 64 -4.57 -7.30 3.33
C VAL A 64 -5.16 -7.56 4.72
N ALA A 65 -6.29 -6.93 5.06
CA ALA A 65 -7.06 -7.24 6.26
C ALA A 65 -8.45 -6.60 6.24
N GLY A 66 -9.43 -7.23 6.91
CA GLY A 66 -10.63 -6.56 7.39
C GLY A 66 -10.38 -6.00 8.80
N LEU A 67 -10.51 -4.68 8.99
CA LEU A 67 -10.36 -4.04 10.30
C LEU A 67 -11.68 -4.03 11.10
N GLY A 68 -12.80 -4.30 10.45
CA GLY A 68 -14.12 -4.12 11.03
C GLY A 68 -14.46 -2.64 11.20
N THR A 69 -15.28 -2.31 12.18
CA THR A 69 -15.83 -0.96 12.38
C THR A 69 -14.81 0.01 12.97
N TRP A 70 -14.71 1.21 12.38
CA TRP A 70 -13.99 2.33 13.00
C TRP A 70 -14.66 2.76 14.31
N PRO A 71 -13.95 2.82 15.46
CA PRO A 71 -14.56 3.19 16.74
C PRO A 71 -15.25 4.56 16.78
N GLY A 72 -14.84 5.50 15.93
CA GLY A 72 -15.44 6.83 15.82
C GLY A 72 -16.70 6.90 14.93
N ALA A 73 -17.05 5.81 14.24
CA ALA A 73 -18.12 5.82 13.24
C ALA A 73 -19.49 6.16 13.84
N GLU A 74 -19.87 5.54 14.97
CA GLU A 74 -21.17 5.77 15.62
C GLU A 74 -21.37 7.25 16.00
N GLU A 75 -20.36 7.86 16.63
CA GLU A 75 -20.41 9.27 17.03
C GLU A 75 -20.45 10.20 15.82
N ALA A 76 -19.62 9.95 14.81
CA ALA A 76 -19.58 10.73 13.58
C ALA A 76 -20.92 10.69 12.84
N ILE A 77 -21.51 9.49 12.71
CA ILE A 77 -22.80 9.27 12.04
C ILE A 77 -23.93 9.95 12.83
N ALA A 78 -23.91 9.88 14.15
CA ALA A 78 -24.89 10.57 15.00
C ALA A 78 -24.83 12.11 14.86
N ALA A 79 -23.64 12.67 14.58
CA ALA A 79 -23.44 14.11 14.44
C ALA A 79 -23.90 14.68 13.09
N SER A 80 -23.74 13.93 11.99
CA SER A 80 -23.91 14.47 10.63
C SER A 80 -24.64 13.58 9.62
N ASP A 81 -25.10 12.39 10.00
CA ASP A 81 -25.58 11.30 9.13
C ASP A 81 -24.50 10.52 8.35
N ALA A 82 -24.82 9.27 8.00
CA ALA A 82 -23.88 8.32 7.42
C ALA A 82 -23.42 8.69 6.00
N ALA A 83 -24.31 9.25 5.18
CA ALA A 83 -23.97 9.65 3.82
C ALA A 83 -22.96 10.81 3.84
N THR A 84 -23.16 11.77 4.74
CA THR A 84 -22.24 12.89 4.94
C THR A 84 -20.89 12.45 5.50
N VAL A 85 -20.87 11.52 6.46
CA VAL A 85 -19.61 10.94 6.99
C VAL A 85 -18.86 10.20 5.89
N TYR A 86 -19.54 9.34 5.13
CA TYR A 86 -18.95 8.61 4.01
C TYR A 86 -18.34 9.57 2.97
N GLU A 87 -19.09 10.57 2.53
CA GLU A 87 -18.61 11.56 1.55
C GLU A 87 -17.40 12.34 2.08
N ARG A 88 -17.40 12.73 3.37
CA ARG A 88 -16.26 13.42 3.99
C ARG A 88 -15.03 12.53 4.08
N LEU A 89 -15.16 11.27 4.47
CA LEU A 89 -14.02 10.37 4.55
C LEU A 89 -13.46 10.00 3.16
N LEU A 90 -14.33 9.93 2.14
CA LEU A 90 -13.93 9.56 0.79
C LEU A 90 -13.41 10.74 -0.05
N LEU A 91 -14.02 11.91 0.07
CA LEU A 91 -13.80 13.08 -0.80
C LEU A 91 -13.38 14.35 -0.04
N GLY A 92 -13.29 14.28 1.29
CA GLY A 92 -12.99 15.43 2.14
C GLY A 92 -11.54 15.87 2.07
N ASP A 93 -11.28 17.01 2.72
CA ASP A 93 -9.94 17.55 2.90
C ASP A 93 -9.15 16.61 3.84
N PRO A 94 -7.93 16.17 3.49
CA PRO A 94 -7.08 15.37 4.37
C PRO A 94 -6.78 16.02 5.74
N SER A 95 -6.95 17.33 5.86
CA SER A 95 -6.81 18.09 7.12
C SER A 95 -8.09 18.20 7.94
N ASP A 96 -9.21 17.69 7.44
CA ASP A 96 -10.47 17.62 8.19
C ASP A 96 -10.32 16.70 9.41
N GLU A 97 -10.75 17.18 10.59
CA GLU A 97 -10.59 16.46 11.87
C GLU A 97 -11.16 15.03 11.83
N LEU A 98 -12.27 14.81 11.09
CA LEU A 98 -12.86 13.50 10.91
C LEU A 98 -11.96 12.58 10.08
N VAL A 99 -11.40 13.13 8.98
CA VAL A 99 -10.51 12.40 8.07
C VAL A 99 -9.20 12.05 8.78
N VAL A 100 -8.64 13.00 9.54
CA VAL A 100 -7.45 12.78 10.37
C VAL A 100 -7.73 11.70 11.41
N ALA A 101 -8.82 11.79 12.18
CA ALA A 101 -9.14 10.80 13.21
C ALA A 101 -9.38 9.38 12.64
N PHE A 102 -9.97 9.28 11.44
CA PHE A 102 -10.12 8.01 10.73
C PHE A 102 -8.76 7.47 10.26
N THR A 103 -7.93 8.32 9.63
CA THR A 103 -6.62 7.95 9.07
C THR A 103 -5.64 7.53 10.16
N ASP A 104 -5.57 8.28 11.27
CA ASP A 104 -4.73 7.99 12.44
C ASP A 104 -5.08 6.64 13.08
N TRP A 105 -6.34 6.21 12.97
CA TRP A 105 -6.76 4.89 13.41
C TRP A 105 -6.45 3.83 12.35
N ALA A 106 -6.87 4.04 11.11
CA ALA A 106 -6.88 3.01 10.07
C ALA A 106 -5.47 2.69 9.54
N MET A 107 -4.67 3.71 9.21
CA MET A 107 -3.39 3.51 8.51
C MET A 107 -2.37 2.71 9.33
N PRO A 108 -2.14 2.99 10.63
CA PRO A 108 -1.23 2.18 11.42
C PRO A 108 -1.66 0.71 11.54
N GLN A 109 -2.96 0.43 11.46
CA GLN A 109 -3.47 -0.94 11.43
C GLN A 109 -3.25 -1.60 10.08
N CYS A 110 -3.48 -0.86 8.98
CA CYS A 110 -3.19 -1.35 7.64
C CYS A 110 -1.69 -1.64 7.45
N GLU A 111 -0.80 -0.78 7.94
CA GLU A 111 0.65 -0.98 7.87
C GLU A 111 1.09 -2.23 8.64
N ARG A 112 0.51 -2.46 9.83
CA ARG A 112 0.76 -3.69 10.60
C ARG A 112 0.19 -4.92 9.91
N ALA A 113 -1.01 -4.84 9.35
CA ALA A 113 -1.61 -5.93 8.60
C ALA A 113 -0.78 -6.28 7.36
N PHE A 114 -0.33 -5.25 6.63
CA PHE A 114 0.57 -5.39 5.49
C PHE A 114 1.87 -6.08 5.92
N ARG A 115 2.54 -5.60 6.97
CA ARG A 115 3.74 -6.24 7.53
C ARG A 115 3.52 -7.69 7.97
N ALA A 116 2.36 -8.00 8.53
CA ALA A 116 2.04 -9.35 8.95
C ALA A 116 1.90 -10.29 7.76
N ILE A 117 1.19 -9.88 6.71
CA ILE A 117 1.02 -10.69 5.49
C ILE A 117 2.32 -10.77 4.67
N THR A 118 3.20 -9.76 4.74
CA THR A 118 4.53 -9.78 4.12
C THR A 118 5.55 -10.64 4.87
N GLY A 119 5.22 -11.12 6.06
CA GLY A 119 6.17 -11.80 6.95
C GLY A 119 7.21 -10.85 7.57
N LEU A 120 7.16 -9.55 7.26
CA LEU A 120 8.09 -8.57 7.80
C LEU A 120 7.90 -8.38 9.31
N SER A 121 6.69 -8.57 9.85
CA SER A 121 6.47 -8.55 11.31
C SER A 121 7.35 -9.54 12.08
N GLY A 122 7.80 -10.63 11.43
CA GLY A 122 8.67 -11.65 12.03
C GLY A 122 10.17 -11.40 11.89
N VAL A 123 10.59 -10.42 11.07
CA VAL A 123 12.01 -10.05 10.91
C VAL A 123 12.50 -9.37 12.18
N MET A 124 13.70 -9.69 12.63
CA MET A 124 14.23 -9.20 13.91
C MET A 124 15.52 -8.40 13.73
N MET A 125 15.68 -7.34 14.52
CA MET A 125 16.95 -6.63 14.71
C MET A 125 17.22 -6.51 16.22
N GLY A 126 18.08 -7.38 16.75
CA GLY A 126 18.27 -7.50 18.19
C GLY A 126 16.98 -7.94 18.89
N GLU A 127 16.41 -7.06 19.72
CA GLU A 127 15.14 -7.29 20.42
C GLU A 127 13.93 -6.68 19.70
N LEU A 128 14.16 -5.89 18.63
CA LEU A 128 13.10 -5.25 17.84
C LEU A 128 12.57 -6.20 16.79
N ILE A 129 11.26 -6.22 16.59
CA ILE A 129 10.61 -6.92 15.48
C ILE A 129 10.26 -5.94 14.35
N GLY A 130 9.91 -6.44 13.16
CA GLY A 130 9.56 -5.58 12.02
C GLY A 130 8.39 -4.61 12.29
N ASP A 131 7.51 -4.96 13.24
CA ASP A 131 6.47 -4.05 13.71
C ASP A 131 7.04 -2.83 14.46
N ASP A 132 8.07 -3.04 15.30
CA ASP A 132 8.75 -1.97 16.02
C ASP A 132 9.56 -1.09 15.08
N LEU A 133 10.12 -1.69 14.03
CA LEU A 133 11.02 -1.04 13.07
C LEU A 133 10.31 -0.25 11.97
N ALA A 134 8.97 -0.23 11.92
CA ALA A 134 8.25 0.26 10.73
C ALA A 134 8.76 -0.40 9.43
N LEU A 135 9.06 -1.70 9.46
CA LEU A 135 9.74 -2.37 8.37
C LEU A 135 8.83 -2.55 7.14
N GLU A 136 9.25 -2.07 5.98
CA GLU A 136 8.49 -2.09 4.74
C GLU A 136 9.30 -2.74 3.61
N VAL A 137 8.59 -3.27 2.60
CA VAL A 137 9.22 -3.65 1.33
C VAL A 137 9.45 -2.36 0.54
N ALA A 138 10.64 -2.19 -0.02
CA ALA A 138 10.92 -1.11 -0.95
C ALA A 138 10.31 -1.44 -2.32
N SER A 139 8.99 -1.30 -2.38
CA SER A 139 8.18 -1.46 -3.57
C SER A 139 7.19 -0.29 -3.63
N PRO A 140 6.99 0.32 -4.80
CA PRO A 140 6.01 1.38 -4.98
C PRO A 140 4.60 0.82 -4.78
N THR A 141 4.09 0.98 -3.55
CA THR A 141 2.78 0.50 -3.13
C THR A 141 1.91 1.65 -2.66
N TRP A 142 0.61 1.48 -2.79
CA TRP A 142 -0.41 2.37 -2.28
C TRP A 142 -1.25 1.63 -1.26
N LEU A 143 -0.96 1.85 0.01
CA LEU A 143 -1.76 1.30 1.10
C LEU A 143 -2.92 2.24 1.42
N THR A 144 -4.12 1.70 1.56
CA THR A 144 -5.32 2.50 1.86
C THR A 144 -6.30 1.74 2.74
N ALA A 145 -7.13 2.50 3.45
CA ALA A 145 -8.27 2.01 4.20
C ALA A 145 -9.56 2.30 3.40
N SER A 146 -10.20 1.23 2.94
CA SER A 146 -11.43 1.27 2.18
C SER A 146 -12.66 1.18 3.07
N LEU A 147 -13.59 2.09 2.84
CA LEU A 147 -14.93 2.05 3.42
C LEU A 147 -15.84 1.12 2.62
N ASP A 148 -16.83 0.52 3.27
CA ASP A 148 -17.94 -0.09 2.55
C ASP A 148 -18.71 0.95 1.71
N THR A 149 -19.43 0.51 0.68
CA THR A 149 -20.15 1.36 -0.27
C THR A 149 -21.05 2.39 0.43
N ALA A 150 -21.27 3.54 -0.20
CA ALA A 150 -22.17 4.58 0.29
C ALA A 150 -23.59 4.06 0.65
N ALA A 151 -24.04 3.01 -0.05
CA ALA A 151 -25.35 2.41 0.16
C ALA A 151 -25.42 1.50 1.39
N ARG A 152 -24.28 1.15 1.99
CA ARG A 152 -24.15 0.22 3.13
C ARG A 152 -23.61 0.91 4.37
N PHE A 153 -22.71 1.88 4.19
CA PHE A 153 -22.14 2.65 5.27
C PHE A 153 -23.22 3.23 6.20
N GLY A 154 -23.21 2.84 7.47
CA GLY A 154 -24.18 3.27 8.49
C GLY A 154 -25.55 2.57 8.45
N LEU A 155 -25.75 1.56 7.59
CA LEU A 155 -26.94 0.69 7.52
C LEU A 155 -26.63 -0.74 8.00
N ASP A 156 -25.92 -0.88 9.12
CA ASP A 156 -25.44 -2.12 9.75
C ASP A 156 -24.06 -2.64 9.26
N ASP A 157 -23.38 -1.92 8.35
CA ASP A 157 -22.03 -2.23 7.91
C ASP A 157 -21.19 -0.96 7.71
N ASP A 158 -20.36 -0.65 8.70
CA ASP A 158 -19.33 0.39 8.67
C ASP A 158 -17.93 -0.25 8.74
N SER A 159 -17.82 -1.47 8.18
CA SER A 159 -16.55 -2.18 8.11
C SER A 159 -15.56 -1.44 7.24
N VAL A 160 -14.32 -1.51 7.66
CA VAL A 160 -13.15 -0.95 6.99
C VAL A 160 -12.27 -2.13 6.58
N ALA A 161 -11.75 -2.08 5.36
CA ALA A 161 -10.79 -3.05 4.85
C ALA A 161 -9.49 -2.34 4.46
N CYS A 162 -8.36 -2.92 4.79
CA CYS A 162 -7.06 -2.49 4.31
C CYS A 162 -6.80 -3.11 2.94
N ALA A 163 -6.38 -2.27 2.01
CA ALA A 163 -6.07 -2.68 0.65
C ALA A 163 -4.73 -2.12 0.22
N VAL A 164 -4.00 -2.89 -0.58
CA VAL A 164 -2.76 -2.45 -1.22
C VAL A 164 -2.95 -2.45 -2.73
N GLY A 165 -2.56 -1.34 -3.36
CA GLY A 165 -2.39 -1.23 -4.80
C GLY A 165 -0.91 -1.23 -5.15
N TRP A 166 -0.56 -1.84 -6.28
CA TRP A 166 0.81 -1.85 -6.78
C TRP A 166 0.98 -0.77 -7.83
N LEU A 167 2.02 0.03 -7.71
CA LEU A 167 2.31 1.13 -8.64
C LEU A 167 3.50 0.74 -9.51
N ASP A 168 3.50 1.13 -10.77
CA ASP A 168 4.72 1.08 -11.58
C ASP A 168 5.58 2.34 -11.38
N GLU A 169 6.69 2.41 -12.12
CA GLU A 169 7.60 3.57 -12.14
C GLU A 169 6.91 4.89 -12.52
N ALA A 170 5.79 4.84 -13.26
CA ALA A 170 4.99 6.01 -13.62
C ALA A 170 3.94 6.38 -12.55
N SER A 171 3.95 5.69 -11.40
CA SER A 171 2.94 5.80 -10.35
C SER A 171 1.52 5.44 -10.81
N GLU A 172 1.40 4.59 -11.83
CA GLU A 172 0.12 4.05 -12.28
C GLU A 172 -0.18 2.71 -11.60
N LEU A 173 -1.44 2.52 -11.15
CA LEU A 173 -1.87 1.25 -10.59
C LEU A 173 -1.77 0.13 -11.62
N ARG A 174 -1.12 -0.96 -11.22
CA ARG A 174 -0.96 -2.17 -12.00
C ARG A 174 -1.75 -3.31 -11.41
N THR A 175 -2.27 -4.13 -12.32
CA THR A 175 -2.82 -5.43 -11.97
C THR A 175 -1.70 -6.38 -11.65
N VAL A 176 -1.62 -6.79 -10.39
CA VAL A 176 -0.74 -7.87 -9.94
C VAL A 176 -1.62 -9.03 -9.53
N SER A 177 -1.61 -10.12 -10.31
CA SER A 177 -2.33 -11.33 -9.93
C SER A 177 -1.60 -12.01 -8.77
N PHE A 178 -1.96 -11.68 -7.55
CA PHE A 178 -1.51 -12.41 -6.37
C PHE A 178 -2.40 -13.65 -6.18
N GLU A 179 -1.86 -14.87 -6.29
CA GLU A 179 -2.71 -16.06 -6.14
C GLU A 179 -3.39 -16.08 -4.76
N SER A 180 -4.65 -16.52 -4.70
CA SER A 180 -5.38 -16.61 -3.42
C SER A 180 -4.60 -17.47 -2.42
N GLY A 181 -4.25 -16.88 -1.28
CA GLY A 181 -3.44 -17.51 -0.24
C GLY A 181 -1.94 -17.32 -0.39
N ALA A 182 -1.46 -16.63 -1.44
CA ALA A 182 -0.12 -16.09 -1.44
C ALA A 182 0.02 -15.10 -0.26
N THR A 183 1.18 -15.11 0.37
CA THR A 183 1.59 -14.17 1.41
C THR A 183 2.58 -13.22 0.79
N ILE A 184 2.70 -11.99 1.26
CA ILE A 184 3.69 -11.09 0.66
C ILE A 184 5.13 -11.58 0.96
N ALA A 185 5.28 -12.54 1.86
CA ALA A 185 6.50 -13.34 1.92
C ALA A 185 6.82 -14.03 0.56
N ASP A 186 5.82 -14.33 -0.26
CA ASP A 186 5.99 -14.78 -1.65
C ASP A 186 6.51 -13.66 -2.59
N LEU A 187 6.22 -12.39 -2.28
CA LEU A 187 6.81 -11.27 -3.02
C LEU A 187 8.33 -11.20 -2.83
N LEU A 188 8.82 -11.57 -1.64
CA LEU A 188 10.25 -11.74 -1.37
C LEU A 188 10.82 -12.96 -2.13
N THR A 189 9.99 -13.80 -2.76
CA THR A 189 10.38 -15.04 -3.47
C THR A 189 10.14 -15.02 -4.99
N GLY A 190 10.07 -13.84 -5.60
CA GLY A 190 10.10 -13.70 -7.06
C GLY A 190 8.73 -13.63 -7.76
N ALA A 191 7.61 -13.66 -7.03
CA ALA A 191 6.26 -13.64 -7.59
C ALA A 191 5.78 -12.24 -8.04
N ILE A 192 6.37 -11.14 -7.53
CA ILE A 192 6.10 -9.79 -8.09
C ILE A 192 6.75 -9.68 -9.48
N PRO A 193 6.03 -9.15 -10.48
CA PRO A 193 6.64 -8.62 -11.70
C PRO A 193 7.82 -7.66 -11.44
N THR A 194 8.89 -7.79 -12.22
CA THR A 194 10.13 -7.00 -12.07
C THR A 194 9.92 -5.50 -12.20
N GLU A 195 8.87 -5.06 -12.90
CA GLU A 195 8.51 -3.66 -13.12
C GLU A 195 7.89 -2.96 -11.90
N LEU A 196 7.63 -3.69 -10.82
CA LEU A 196 7.08 -3.18 -9.56
C LEU A 196 8.12 -3.21 -8.43
N ARG A 197 9.39 -3.32 -8.81
CA ARG A 197 10.54 -3.35 -7.91
C ARG A 197 11.33 -2.07 -8.10
N GLU A 198 11.93 -1.59 -7.03
CA GLU A 198 12.59 -0.29 -7.02
C GLU A 198 14.07 -0.43 -7.43
N CYS A 199 14.31 -0.69 -8.72
CA CYS A 199 15.64 -0.63 -9.31
C CYS A 199 15.98 0.79 -9.76
N PHE A 200 17.27 1.14 -9.68
CA PHE A 200 17.72 2.50 -9.98
C PHE A 200 19.14 2.55 -10.55
N GLU A 201 19.38 3.60 -11.31
CA GLU A 201 20.70 4.04 -11.74
C GLU A 201 21.16 5.23 -10.87
N LEU A 202 22.33 5.09 -10.25
CA LEU A 202 23.02 6.12 -9.48
C LEU A 202 23.84 6.96 -10.46
N LEU A 203 23.54 8.24 -10.48
CA LEU A 203 24.23 9.24 -11.27
C LEU A 203 25.45 9.78 -10.49
N ASP A 204 26.36 10.46 -11.20
CA ASP A 204 27.61 11.00 -10.66
C ASP A 204 27.43 12.02 -9.51
N ASP A 205 26.20 12.51 -9.28
CA ASP A 205 25.82 13.43 -8.22
C ASP A 205 24.98 12.77 -7.11
N ASP A 206 25.06 11.44 -7.00
CA ASP A 206 24.31 10.61 -6.05
C ASP A 206 22.79 10.68 -6.24
N GLN A 207 22.31 11.19 -7.38
CA GLN A 207 20.90 11.09 -7.75
C GLN A 207 20.55 9.69 -8.23
N ARG A 208 19.36 9.21 -7.87
CA ARG A 208 18.79 7.96 -8.39
C ARG A 208 17.78 8.26 -9.50
N THR A 209 17.90 7.54 -10.60
CA THR A 209 16.87 7.47 -11.64
C THR A 209 16.22 6.10 -11.60
N PRO A 210 14.90 5.99 -11.38
CA PRO A 210 14.19 4.72 -11.44
C PRO A 210 14.37 4.06 -12.81
N VAL A 211 14.60 2.74 -12.81
CA VAL A 211 14.71 1.92 -14.02
C VAL A 211 14.14 0.53 -13.75
N THR A 212 13.76 -0.18 -14.82
CA THR A 212 13.26 -1.55 -14.67
C THR A 212 14.38 -2.49 -14.25
N CYS A 213 14.10 -3.45 -13.36
CA CYS A 213 15.10 -4.44 -12.94
C CYS A 213 15.55 -5.39 -14.06
N GLU A 214 14.79 -5.48 -15.16
CA GLU A 214 15.22 -6.19 -16.38
C GLU A 214 16.35 -5.46 -17.13
N SER A 215 16.48 -4.14 -16.92
CA SER A 215 17.54 -3.32 -17.49
C SER A 215 18.78 -3.35 -16.61
N ALA A 216 19.93 -3.02 -17.20
CA ALA A 216 21.15 -2.80 -16.43
C ALA A 216 20.94 -1.61 -15.47
N HIS A 217 21.26 -1.78 -14.20
CA HIS A 217 21.05 -0.79 -13.15
C HIS A 217 22.17 -0.85 -12.11
N THR A 218 22.34 0.19 -11.31
CA THR A 218 23.43 0.23 -10.32
C THR A 218 23.01 -0.30 -8.96
N GLY A 219 21.71 -0.29 -8.64
CA GLY A 219 21.21 -0.83 -7.39
C GLY A 219 19.71 -1.05 -7.37
N GLN A 220 19.25 -1.71 -6.31
CA GLN A 220 17.85 -2.02 -6.06
C GLN A 220 17.55 -1.81 -4.58
N SER A 221 16.52 -1.01 -4.27
CA SER A 221 16.00 -0.90 -2.91
C SER A 221 15.21 -2.16 -2.57
N ILE A 222 15.44 -2.73 -1.38
CA ILE A 222 14.89 -4.01 -0.94
C ILE A 222 13.91 -3.80 0.22
N LEU A 223 14.36 -3.10 1.26
CA LEU A 223 13.56 -2.84 2.47
C LEU A 223 13.67 -1.37 2.86
N ARG A 224 12.74 -0.91 3.68
CA ARG A 224 12.79 0.38 4.37
C ARG A 224 12.49 0.19 5.85
N PHE A 225 13.18 0.91 6.73
CA PHE A 225 12.91 0.90 8.18
C PHE A 225 12.95 2.31 8.77
N ASP A 226 12.30 2.52 9.91
CA ASP A 226 12.37 3.78 10.66
C ASP A 226 13.69 3.88 11.45
N ALA A 227 14.54 4.86 11.10
CA ALA A 227 15.76 5.16 11.82
C ALA A 227 15.51 5.52 13.29
N GLY A 228 14.39 6.21 13.58
CA GLY A 228 14.04 6.58 14.95
C GLY A 228 13.88 5.36 15.86
N ALA A 229 13.24 4.31 15.35
CA ALA A 229 13.07 3.04 16.05
C ALA A 229 14.37 2.22 16.11
N ALA A 230 15.09 2.09 15.00
CA ALA A 230 16.24 1.19 14.89
C ALA A 230 17.54 1.75 15.50
N LEU A 231 17.80 3.04 15.29
CA LEU A 231 19.07 3.71 15.60
C LEU A 231 18.93 4.75 16.73
N GLY A 232 17.70 5.16 17.03
CA GLY A 232 17.38 6.11 18.10
C GLY A 232 17.41 7.57 17.66
N ALA A 233 16.88 8.44 18.52
CA ALA A 233 16.74 9.87 18.25
C ALA A 233 18.09 10.57 18.01
N ASP A 234 19.12 10.22 18.78
CA ASP A 234 20.45 10.82 18.65
C ASP A 234 21.06 10.60 17.26
N TRP A 235 20.76 9.47 16.61
CA TRP A 235 21.22 9.21 15.24
C TRP A 235 20.46 10.08 14.23
N VAL A 236 19.13 10.17 14.36
CA VAL A 236 18.29 11.01 13.49
C VAL A 236 18.72 12.48 13.59
N GLU A 237 18.93 13.00 14.80
CA GLU A 237 19.36 14.38 15.06
C GLU A 237 20.81 14.67 14.62
N ALA A 238 21.60 13.64 14.31
CA ALA A 238 22.94 13.78 13.76
C ALA A 238 22.98 13.91 12.22
N VAL A 239 21.85 13.69 11.54
CA VAL A 239 21.73 13.93 10.09
C VAL A 239 21.86 15.44 9.81
N ASP A 240 22.65 15.80 8.80
CA ASP A 240 22.81 17.21 8.42
C ASP A 240 21.52 17.68 7.70
N PRO A 241 20.80 18.70 8.22
CA PRO A 241 19.53 19.14 7.64
C PRO A 241 19.68 19.91 6.32
N VAL A 242 20.89 20.30 5.93
CA VAL A 242 21.17 20.96 4.65
C VAL A 242 21.40 19.94 3.55
N THR A 243 22.13 18.86 3.86
CA THR A 243 22.47 17.83 2.87
C THR A 243 21.51 16.64 2.91
N GLY A 244 20.79 16.43 4.02
CA GLY A 244 19.95 15.26 4.25
C GLY A 244 20.75 13.98 4.52
N GLN A 245 22.04 14.11 4.86
CA GLN A 245 22.97 12.97 4.95
C GLN A 245 23.56 12.87 6.37
N PRO A 246 23.65 11.66 6.96
CA PRO A 246 24.40 11.42 8.19
C PRO A 246 25.91 11.53 7.94
N ALA A 247 26.64 11.93 8.98
CA ALA A 247 28.10 11.98 8.92
C ALA A 247 28.75 10.58 8.83
N GLU A 248 28.10 9.57 9.40
CA GLU A 248 28.55 8.17 9.38
C GLU A 248 27.37 7.22 9.13
N TYR A 249 27.48 6.43 8.06
CA TYR A 249 26.47 5.44 7.66
C TYR A 249 26.65 4.07 8.31
N SER A 250 27.77 3.81 8.99
CA SER A 250 28.16 2.48 9.46
C SER A 250 27.07 1.75 10.27
N ALA A 251 26.40 2.45 11.19
CA ALA A 251 25.33 1.85 11.98
C ALA A 251 24.09 1.50 11.13
N ALA A 252 23.73 2.36 10.18
CA ALA A 252 22.61 2.12 9.27
C ALA A 252 22.95 0.99 8.28
N ASP A 253 24.17 0.96 7.75
CA ASP A 253 24.67 -0.11 6.87
C ASP A 253 24.64 -1.46 7.57
N GLU A 254 25.04 -1.52 8.85
CA GLU A 254 24.98 -2.74 9.67
C GLU A 254 23.54 -3.23 9.86
N VAL A 255 22.59 -2.33 10.10
CA VAL A 255 21.16 -2.66 10.18
C VAL A 255 20.67 -3.19 8.83
N CYS A 256 20.98 -2.52 7.72
CA CYS A 256 20.57 -2.97 6.40
C CYS A 256 21.15 -4.33 6.04
N ALA A 257 22.44 -4.58 6.32
CA ALA A 257 23.06 -5.88 6.09
C ALA A 257 22.38 -7.00 6.91
N ALA A 258 22.02 -6.71 8.17
CA ALA A 258 21.33 -7.67 9.03
C ALA A 258 19.89 -7.96 8.58
N LEU A 259 19.15 -6.94 8.13
CA LEU A 259 17.78 -7.09 7.64
C LEU A 259 17.76 -7.82 6.28
N ILE A 260 18.59 -7.38 5.33
CA ILE A 260 18.69 -8.01 4.01
C ILE A 260 19.12 -9.48 4.13
N GLY A 261 20.06 -9.79 5.04
CA GLY A 261 20.49 -11.17 5.28
C GLY A 261 19.41 -12.10 5.85
N GLN A 262 18.30 -11.57 6.35
CA GLN A 262 17.15 -12.37 6.82
C GLN A 262 16.11 -12.59 5.72
N VAL A 263 15.92 -11.63 4.82
CA VAL A 263 14.86 -11.67 3.80
C VAL A 263 15.32 -12.25 2.46
N LEU A 264 16.61 -12.14 2.13
CA LEU A 264 17.16 -12.74 0.92
C LEU A 264 17.59 -14.19 1.15
N THR A 265 17.41 -15.03 0.13
CA THR A 265 17.89 -16.42 0.16
C THR A 265 19.41 -16.45 0.28
N GLU A 266 19.95 -17.41 1.05
CA GLU A 266 21.40 -17.59 1.16
C GLU A 266 22.04 -17.75 -0.23
N GLY A 267 23.01 -16.89 -0.55
CA GLY A 267 23.68 -16.86 -1.85
C GLY A 267 22.92 -16.16 -2.98
N ALA A 268 21.81 -15.46 -2.68
CA ALA A 268 21.08 -14.65 -3.66
C ALA A 268 21.92 -13.48 -4.22
N LEU A 269 22.87 -12.98 -3.43
CA LEU A 269 23.80 -11.94 -3.85
C LEU A 269 25.09 -12.56 -4.37
N GLY A 270 25.46 -12.22 -5.61
CA GLY A 270 26.75 -12.57 -6.18
C GLY A 270 27.93 -11.86 -5.51
N ASP A 271 29.13 -12.42 -5.68
CA ASP A 271 30.37 -11.87 -5.13
C ASP A 271 30.56 -10.40 -5.55
N GLY A 272 30.78 -9.51 -4.58
CA GLY A 272 31.08 -8.09 -4.80
C GLY A 272 29.88 -7.15 -4.71
N ILE A 273 28.65 -7.67 -4.65
CA ILE A 273 27.46 -6.84 -4.38
C ILE A 273 27.49 -6.40 -2.92
N SER A 274 27.25 -5.10 -2.70
CA SER A 274 27.25 -4.51 -1.36
C SER A 274 25.82 -4.19 -0.91
N VAL A 275 25.58 -4.23 0.40
CA VAL A 275 24.37 -3.72 1.03
C VAL A 275 24.68 -2.34 1.59
N TRP A 276 23.80 -1.37 1.34
CA TRP A 276 23.98 0.04 1.70
C TRP A 276 22.67 0.60 2.27
N ALA A 277 22.77 1.47 3.28
CA ALA A 277 21.66 2.25 3.83
C ALA A 277 21.58 3.67 3.24
N ASP A 278 20.42 4.12 2.77
CA ASP A 278 20.28 5.44 2.14
C ASP A 278 19.12 6.26 2.70
N VAL A 279 19.28 7.58 2.69
CA VAL A 279 18.33 8.55 3.22
C VAL A 279 17.71 9.32 2.06
N TRP A 280 16.38 9.29 1.98
CA TRP A 280 15.61 10.01 0.96
C TRP A 280 14.82 11.15 1.57
N PRO A 281 14.62 12.28 0.84
CA PRO A 281 13.85 13.41 1.32
C PRO A 281 12.33 13.13 1.26
N THR A 282 11.89 12.08 1.95
CA THR A 282 10.50 11.63 2.10
C THR A 282 10.09 11.70 3.57
N GLU A 283 8.79 11.79 3.84
CA GLU A 283 8.23 11.76 5.20
C GLU A 283 8.94 12.72 6.17
N GLY A 284 9.44 12.24 7.31
CA GLY A 284 10.15 13.03 8.30
C GLY A 284 11.40 13.74 7.75
N TRP A 285 12.04 13.20 6.71
CA TRP A 285 13.21 13.80 6.08
C TRP A 285 12.88 15.00 5.18
N ALA A 286 11.70 15.02 4.56
CA ALA A 286 11.31 16.06 3.60
C ALA A 286 11.31 17.47 4.20
N PHE A 287 11.10 17.57 5.52
CA PHE A 287 11.04 18.82 6.27
C PHE A 287 11.97 18.83 7.48
N PHE A 288 12.98 17.96 7.48
CA PHE A 288 13.89 17.82 8.61
C PHE A 288 14.72 19.09 8.82
N ASP A 289 14.68 19.64 10.04
CA ASP A 289 15.35 20.88 10.41
C ASP A 289 16.52 20.66 11.39
N GLY A 290 16.91 19.39 11.60
CA GLY A 290 17.90 18.97 12.59
C GLY A 290 17.26 18.49 13.89
N SER A 291 15.94 18.54 14.03
CA SER A 291 15.22 18.01 15.19
C SER A 291 14.22 16.93 14.80
N ARG A 292 14.16 15.87 15.63
CA ARG A 292 13.17 14.81 15.44
C ARG A 292 11.78 15.33 15.82
N ALA A 293 10.82 15.19 14.90
CA ALA A 293 9.42 15.47 15.15
C ALA A 293 8.75 14.30 15.88
N ASP A 294 7.92 14.63 16.88
CA ASP A 294 7.14 13.64 17.63
C ASP A 294 6.19 12.89 16.69
N GLY A 295 6.24 11.56 16.72
CA GLY A 295 5.37 10.70 15.92
C GLY A 295 5.73 10.58 14.43
N ALA A 296 6.76 11.29 13.96
CA ALA A 296 7.23 11.15 12.58
C ALA A 296 8.13 9.90 12.41
N THR A 297 8.02 9.29 11.24
CA THR A 297 8.90 8.24 10.72
C THR A 297 10.06 8.85 9.93
N TYR A 298 11.22 8.23 10.06
CA TYR A 298 12.48 8.64 9.45
C TYR A 298 13.02 7.48 8.60
N PRO A 299 12.44 7.23 7.42
CA PRO A 299 12.69 6.03 6.66
C PRO A 299 14.12 5.95 6.10
N ILE A 300 14.74 4.78 6.21
CA ILE A 300 16.03 4.45 5.60
C ILE A 300 15.84 3.30 4.63
N ASP A 301 16.29 3.48 3.41
CA ASP A 301 16.25 2.44 2.38
C ASP A 301 17.47 1.53 2.50
N CYS A 302 17.22 0.23 2.57
CA CYS A 302 18.23 -0.80 2.44
C CYS A 302 18.30 -1.28 0.99
N ALA A 303 19.40 -0.94 0.32
CA ALA A 303 19.62 -1.26 -1.08
C ALA A 303 20.76 -2.26 -1.26
N VAL A 304 20.69 -3.02 -2.35
CA VAL A 304 21.82 -3.78 -2.90
C VAL A 304 22.41 -3.00 -4.06
N ILE A 305 23.74 -2.84 -4.09
CA ILE A 305 24.43 -1.97 -5.04
C ILE A 305 25.59 -2.71 -5.70
N ALA A 306 25.73 -2.51 -7.01
CA ALA A 306 26.87 -3.00 -7.79
C ALA A 306 28.20 -2.36 -7.34
N PRO A 307 29.33 -3.05 -7.52
CA PRO A 307 30.64 -2.42 -7.47
C PRO A 307 30.72 -1.21 -8.42
N ARG A 308 31.53 -0.22 -8.03
CA ARG A 308 31.74 0.97 -8.85
C ARG A 308 32.18 0.61 -10.28
N GLY A 309 31.43 1.07 -11.28
CA GLY A 309 31.69 0.84 -12.70
C GLY A 309 31.10 -0.45 -13.26
N GLU A 310 30.39 -1.22 -12.44
CA GLU A 310 29.64 -2.41 -12.85
C GLU A 310 28.13 -2.11 -12.77
N HIS A 311 27.33 -2.94 -13.45
CA HIS A 311 25.87 -2.92 -13.36
C HIS A 311 25.34 -4.27 -12.90
N LEU A 312 24.20 -4.24 -12.22
CA LEU A 312 23.33 -5.37 -11.96
C LEU A 312 22.37 -5.58 -13.12
N THR A 313 21.91 -6.81 -13.32
CA THR A 313 20.73 -7.13 -14.13
C THR A 313 19.95 -8.21 -13.40
N GLY A 314 18.62 -8.10 -13.42
CA GLY A 314 17.71 -8.99 -12.70
C GLY A 314 17.38 -8.48 -11.30
N ASP A 315 16.76 -9.32 -10.48
CA ASP A 315 16.22 -8.91 -9.19
C ASP A 315 16.74 -9.78 -8.03
N ALA A 316 17.01 -9.12 -6.90
CA ALA A 316 17.47 -9.71 -5.67
C ALA A 316 16.47 -10.71 -5.05
N PHE A 317 15.17 -10.43 -5.07
CA PHE A 317 14.14 -11.30 -4.47
C PHE A 317 13.95 -12.62 -5.23
N ALA A 318 14.12 -12.60 -6.55
CA ALA A 318 14.11 -13.77 -7.42
C ALA A 318 15.46 -14.52 -7.42
N GLY A 319 16.46 -14.03 -6.68
CA GLY A 319 17.82 -14.58 -6.67
C GLY A 319 18.52 -14.48 -8.04
N ALA A 320 18.09 -13.54 -8.89
CA ALA A 320 18.45 -13.44 -10.28
C ALA A 320 19.42 -12.28 -10.57
N VAL A 321 20.24 -11.86 -9.61
CA VAL A 321 21.16 -10.72 -9.78
C VAL A 321 22.48 -11.18 -10.39
N ALA A 322 22.79 -10.68 -11.58
CA ALA A 322 24.08 -10.89 -12.23
C ALA A 322 24.86 -9.58 -12.36
N LEU A 323 26.18 -9.65 -12.15
CA LEU A 323 27.09 -8.55 -12.46
C LEU A 323 27.42 -8.55 -13.95
N THR A 324 27.35 -7.36 -14.55
CA THR A 324 27.68 -7.12 -15.96
C THR A 324 28.60 -5.91 -16.08
N ALA A 325 29.55 -6.00 -17.01
CA ALA A 325 30.45 -4.90 -17.34
C ALA A 325 29.68 -3.72 -17.93
N GLY A 326 29.85 -2.54 -17.33
CA GLY A 326 29.29 -1.26 -17.78
C GLY A 326 29.97 -0.65 -19.00
#